data_AF-A0A498M5U6-F1
#
_entry.id   AF-A0A498M5U6-F1
#
_cell.length_a   1.000
_cell.length_b   1.000
_cell.length_c   1.000
_cell.angle_alpha   90.00
_cell.angle_beta   90.00
_cell.angle_gamma   90.00
#
_symmetry.space_group_name_H-M   'P 1'
#
loop_
_entity.id
_entity.type
_entity.pdbx_description
1 polymer ?
#
loop_
_entity_poly.entity_id
_entity_poly.type
_entity_poly.pdbx_seq_one_letter_code
_entity_poly.pdbx_strand_id
1 'polypeptide(L)'
;MFVVCESSGSSIHRLIERFGLPQTGAETRFYLNHVLSYDQARRTPRWVAEHLSAHRLLGQAERKHCKFKPDPSIPELFSAQNEDYLRSGWSRGHMAPAGDNKISEQAMAETFYLSNIVPQNYENNAGFWNRLEMYCRELTQSFADVWVISGPLLLPQTSEDGSRTVSYQLIGKDDVAVPTHLYKIILAQKDSSSDSLALGAFVVPNAPIGFDHQLTEFQVSLSDLERMSGLTFFPAVEQREELKNLCDVDSCELMDFRRFTLYISGRKVASARTMARLEKIMTELKDAGITPDEYLSSLYLEKKRELAEKEEHEKKPEQ
;
A
#
# COMPACT_ATOMS: atom_id res chain seq x y z
N MET A 1 -17.04 12.94 30.03
CA MET A 1 -17.83 12.01 30.85
C MET A 1 -17.20 10.63 30.68
N PHE A 2 -16.31 10.26 31.61
CA PHE A 2 -15.64 8.97 31.59
C PHE A 2 -16.64 7.93 32.06
N VAL A 3 -16.97 6.96 31.22
CA VAL A 3 -17.67 5.76 31.67
C VAL A 3 -16.66 4.94 32.44
N VAL A 4 -16.62 5.15 33.76
CA VAL A 4 -16.02 4.20 34.69
C VAL A 4 -16.94 2.99 34.65
N CYS A 5 -16.50 1.92 34.01
CA CYS A 5 -17.16 0.63 34.09
C CYS A 5 -16.97 0.15 35.54
N GLU A 6 -18.00 0.27 36.37
CA GLU A 6 -18.02 -0.34 37.70
C GLU A 6 -17.94 -1.86 37.52
N SER A 7 -16.75 -2.41 37.76
CA SER A 7 -16.51 -3.85 37.65
C SER A 7 -17.11 -4.58 38.84
N SER A 8 -18.25 -5.20 38.62
CA SER A 8 -18.76 -6.37 39.36
C SER A 8 -17.93 -7.62 39.04
N GLY A 9 -16.60 -7.50 38.97
CA GLY A 9 -15.70 -8.63 38.80
C GLY A 9 -15.63 -9.42 40.10
N SER A 10 -15.91 -10.74 40.02
CA SER A 10 -15.66 -11.71 41.09
C SER A 10 -14.29 -11.45 41.74
N SER A 11 -14.17 -11.65 43.06
CA SER A 11 -12.92 -11.46 43.81
C SER A 11 -11.71 -12.15 43.16
N ILE A 12 -11.93 -13.22 42.40
CA ILE A 12 -10.92 -13.94 41.65
C ILE A 12 -10.37 -13.16 40.43
N HIS A 13 -11.20 -12.40 39.71
CA HIS A 13 -10.73 -11.63 38.54
C HIS A 13 -9.75 -10.53 38.96
N ARG A 14 -10.00 -9.88 40.11
CA ARG A 14 -9.07 -8.89 40.68
C ARG A 14 -7.73 -9.52 41.10
N LEU A 15 -7.73 -10.78 41.52
CA LEU A 15 -6.50 -11.51 41.83
C LEU A 15 -5.73 -11.90 40.57
N ILE A 16 -6.43 -12.32 39.52
CA ILE A 16 -5.86 -12.63 38.20
C ILE A 16 -5.23 -11.38 37.57
N GLU A 17 -5.94 -10.26 37.61
CA GLU A 17 -5.53 -8.99 37.00
C GLU A 17 -4.61 -8.15 37.90
N ARG A 18 -4.24 -8.66 39.10
CA ARG A 18 -3.54 -7.91 40.15
C ARG A 18 -2.28 -7.19 39.66
N PHE A 19 -1.58 -7.77 38.69
CA PHE A 19 -0.35 -7.23 38.13
C PHE A 19 -0.48 -6.86 36.64
N GLY A 20 -1.71 -6.77 36.14
CA GLY A 20 -2.00 -6.56 34.74
C GLY A 20 -2.01 -7.85 33.92
N LEU A 21 -2.76 -7.82 32.82
CA LEU A 21 -2.76 -8.87 31.80
C LEU A 21 -1.69 -8.58 30.75
N PRO A 22 -1.21 -9.60 30.00
CA PRO A 22 -0.30 -9.38 28.89
C PRO A 22 -0.82 -8.35 27.89
N GLN A 23 0.03 -7.37 27.53
CA GLN A 23 -0.29 -6.36 26.53
C GLN A 23 0.19 -6.81 25.15
N THR A 24 -0.71 -6.85 24.18
CA THR A 24 -0.39 -7.33 22.83
C THR A 24 0.12 -6.22 21.90
N GLY A 25 -0.15 -4.95 22.22
CA GLY A 25 0.15 -3.80 21.36
C GLY A 25 -0.69 -3.74 20.08
N ALA A 26 -1.81 -4.47 20.04
CA ALA A 26 -2.66 -4.61 18.87
C ALA A 26 -3.76 -3.53 18.78
N GLU A 27 -3.77 -2.56 19.70
CA GLU A 27 -4.70 -1.42 19.66
C GLU A 27 -4.59 -0.63 18.34
N THR A 28 -5.71 -0.07 17.91
CA THR A 28 -5.76 0.75 16.70
C THR A 28 -5.00 2.05 16.90
N ARG A 29 -4.12 2.35 15.95
CA ARG A 29 -3.32 3.57 15.87
C ARG A 29 -3.85 4.45 14.75
N PHE A 30 -3.94 5.73 15.01
CA PHE A 30 -4.54 6.71 14.11
C PHE A 30 -3.49 7.70 13.62
N TYR A 31 -3.43 7.86 12.31
CA TYR A 31 -2.63 8.86 11.60
C TYR A 31 -3.57 9.76 10.81
N LEU A 32 -3.02 10.76 10.11
CA LEU A 32 -3.85 11.80 9.50
C LEU A 32 -4.82 11.28 8.44
N ASN A 33 -4.44 10.22 7.70
CA ASN A 33 -5.26 9.67 6.62
C ASN A 33 -5.18 8.13 6.49
N HIS A 34 -4.57 7.46 7.46
CA HIS A 34 -4.64 6.00 7.57
C HIS A 34 -4.68 5.59 9.04
N VAL A 35 -5.18 4.40 9.30
CA VAL A 35 -5.27 3.80 10.62
C VAL A 35 -4.76 2.37 10.54
N LEU A 36 -4.12 1.86 11.58
CA LEU A 36 -3.53 0.52 11.55
C LEU A 36 -3.59 -0.19 12.91
N SER A 37 -3.48 -1.51 12.87
CA SER A 37 -3.09 -2.32 14.03
C SER A 37 -1.73 -2.94 13.75
N TYR A 38 -0.84 -2.94 14.75
CA TYR A 38 0.54 -3.37 14.59
C TYR A 38 0.79 -4.77 15.19
N ASP A 39 1.66 -5.55 14.56
CA ASP A 39 2.11 -6.84 15.09
C ASP A 39 3.51 -6.68 15.69
N GLN A 40 3.57 -6.44 17.01
CA GLN A 40 4.83 -6.27 17.73
C GLN A 40 5.78 -7.48 17.62
N ALA A 41 5.25 -8.69 17.38
CA ALA A 41 6.07 -9.88 17.22
C ALA A 41 6.68 -9.96 15.82
N ARG A 42 5.96 -9.50 14.80
CA ARG A 42 6.38 -9.58 13.39
C ARG A 42 7.03 -8.30 12.86
N ARG A 43 6.93 -7.20 13.63
CA ARG A 43 7.44 -5.86 13.27
C ARG A 43 6.82 -5.31 11.98
N THR A 44 5.58 -5.72 11.70
CA THR A 44 4.79 -5.33 10.52
C THR A 44 3.37 -4.96 10.93
N PRO A 45 2.61 -4.19 10.13
CA PRO A 45 1.18 -4.02 10.38
C PRO A 45 0.43 -5.37 10.29
N ARG A 46 -0.62 -5.54 11.09
CA ARG A 46 -1.63 -6.61 10.91
C ARG A 46 -2.58 -6.24 9.77
N TRP A 47 -2.98 -4.98 9.76
CA TRP A 47 -3.84 -4.35 8.77
C TRP A 47 -3.59 -2.85 8.80
N VAL A 48 -3.77 -2.20 7.64
CA VAL A 48 -3.77 -0.75 7.48
C VAL A 48 -5.01 -0.38 6.67
N ALA A 49 -5.84 0.51 7.19
CA ALA A 49 -7.03 1.01 6.56
C ALA A 49 -6.89 2.47 6.16
N GLU A 50 -7.41 2.84 4.99
CA GLU A 50 -7.40 4.19 4.45
C GLU A 50 -8.71 4.49 3.70
N HIS A 51 -8.93 5.78 3.45
CA HIS A 51 -10.07 6.29 2.69
C HIS A 51 -9.58 7.18 1.56
N LEU A 52 -10.10 6.91 0.37
CA LEU A 52 -9.80 7.64 -0.85
C LEU A 52 -11.04 8.35 -1.36
N SER A 53 -10.82 9.54 -1.90
CA SER A 53 -11.79 10.28 -2.71
C SER A 53 -11.02 11.10 -3.73
N ALA A 54 -11.67 11.50 -4.82
CA ALA A 54 -11.03 12.29 -5.87
C ALA A 54 -10.32 13.54 -5.30
N HIS A 55 -10.94 14.19 -4.31
CA HIS A 55 -10.37 15.37 -3.65
C HIS A 55 -9.06 15.06 -2.88
N ARG A 56 -8.96 13.93 -2.17
CA ARG A 56 -7.76 13.58 -1.40
C ARG A 56 -6.53 13.31 -2.29
N LEU A 57 -6.76 12.97 -3.55
CA LEU A 57 -5.71 12.73 -4.55
C LEU A 57 -5.18 14.02 -5.20
N LEU A 58 -5.89 15.15 -5.06
CA LEU A 58 -5.51 16.45 -5.63
C LEU A 58 -4.60 17.21 -4.65
N GLY A 59 -3.29 17.03 -4.80
CA GLY A 59 -2.35 17.83 -4.03
C GLY A 59 -0.89 17.73 -4.47
N GLN A 60 -0.07 18.61 -3.89
CA GLN A 60 1.31 18.84 -4.30
C GLN A 60 2.33 18.13 -3.40
N ALA A 61 1.90 17.31 -2.45
CA ALA A 61 2.83 16.59 -1.59
C ALA A 61 3.76 15.70 -2.43
N GLU A 62 5.05 15.80 -2.14
CA GLU A 62 6.09 15.15 -2.92
C GLU A 62 6.80 14.05 -2.12
N ARG A 63 6.64 12.82 -2.59
CA ARG A 63 7.27 11.62 -2.01
C ARG A 63 8.78 11.77 -1.81
N LYS A 64 9.47 12.55 -2.65
CA LYS A 64 10.93 12.76 -2.60
C LYS A 64 11.39 13.46 -1.30
N HIS A 65 10.49 14.13 -0.58
CA HIS A 65 10.77 14.79 0.69
C HIS A 65 10.57 13.87 1.90
N CYS A 66 9.93 12.71 1.70
CA CYS A 66 9.67 11.75 2.77
C CYS A 66 10.85 10.78 2.94
N LYS A 67 11.07 10.32 4.17
CA LYS A 67 12.10 9.35 4.53
C LYS A 67 11.49 8.27 5.40
N PHE A 68 11.83 7.01 5.10
CA PHE A 68 11.48 5.90 5.97
C PHE A 68 12.14 6.09 7.33
N LYS A 69 11.36 5.91 8.40
CA LYS A 69 11.83 6.00 9.77
C LYS A 69 10.97 5.14 10.69
N PRO A 70 11.52 4.67 11.82
CA PRO A 70 10.72 4.02 12.86
C PRO A 70 9.54 4.90 13.27
N ASP A 71 8.43 4.25 13.57
CA ASP A 71 7.26 4.94 14.08
C ASP A 71 7.51 5.38 15.53
N PRO A 72 7.42 6.69 15.85
CA PRO A 72 7.69 7.19 17.19
C PRO A 72 6.66 6.75 18.24
N SER A 73 5.50 6.22 17.83
CA SER A 73 4.47 5.71 18.72
C SER A 73 4.66 4.24 19.11
N ILE A 74 5.53 3.51 18.40
CA ILE A 74 5.83 2.10 18.67
C ILE A 74 7.02 2.03 19.62
N PRO A 75 6.94 1.29 20.75
CA PRO A 75 8.08 1.09 21.61
C PRO A 75 9.27 0.51 20.82
N GLU A 76 10.47 1.04 21.05
CA GLU A 76 11.68 0.69 20.29
C GLU A 76 11.93 -0.83 20.25
N LEU A 77 11.65 -1.53 21.35
CA LEU A 77 11.74 -3.00 21.48
C LEU A 77 10.95 -3.78 20.41
N PHE A 78 9.90 -3.17 19.86
CA PHE A 78 8.98 -3.79 18.91
C PHE A 78 8.99 -3.08 17.55
N SER A 79 9.83 -2.07 17.35
CA SER A 79 9.84 -1.26 16.13
C SER A 79 10.89 -1.78 15.15
N ALA A 80 10.51 -1.96 13.88
CA ALA A 80 11.49 -2.20 12.82
C ALA A 80 12.41 -0.98 12.63
N GLN A 81 13.62 -1.23 12.15
CA GLN A 81 14.61 -0.21 11.82
C GLN A 81 14.92 -0.23 10.31
N ASN A 82 15.48 0.88 9.79
CA ASN A 82 15.86 0.93 8.37
C ASN A 82 16.96 -0.09 8.05
N GLU A 83 17.80 -0.40 9.03
CA GLU A 83 18.90 -1.34 8.97
C GLU A 83 18.43 -2.76 8.73
N ASP A 84 17.22 -3.13 9.18
CA ASP A 84 16.66 -4.47 8.95
C ASP A 84 16.32 -4.71 7.48
N TYR A 85 15.89 -3.66 6.78
CA TYR A 85 15.56 -3.71 5.36
C TYR A 85 16.80 -3.54 4.47
N LEU A 86 17.83 -2.83 4.94
CA LEU A 86 19.00 -2.50 4.15
C LEU A 86 19.78 -3.77 3.78
N ARG A 87 19.92 -4.04 2.47
CA ARG A 87 20.60 -5.23 1.91
C ARG A 87 19.95 -6.57 2.30
N SER A 88 18.70 -6.56 2.75
CA SER A 88 17.93 -7.77 3.08
C SER A 88 17.49 -8.60 1.87
N GLY A 89 17.53 -8.01 0.67
CA GLY A 89 16.89 -8.57 -0.53
C GLY A 89 15.42 -8.17 -0.69
N TRP A 90 14.84 -7.47 0.29
CA TRP A 90 13.46 -7.01 0.28
C TRP A 90 13.36 -5.48 0.26
N SER A 91 12.34 -4.98 -0.43
CA SER A 91 12.00 -3.55 -0.43
C SER A 91 11.13 -3.19 0.77
N ARG A 92 11.02 -1.88 1.06
CA ARG A 92 10.06 -1.33 2.03
C ARG A 92 8.72 -1.08 1.31
N GLY A 93 7.81 -2.04 1.40
CA GLY A 93 6.48 -2.02 0.79
C GLY A 93 5.46 -1.28 1.64
N HIS A 94 4.75 -0.31 1.06
CA HIS A 94 3.72 0.45 1.77
C HIS A 94 2.40 -0.33 1.77
N MET A 95 1.66 -0.32 2.88
CA MET A 95 0.29 -0.81 2.91
C MET A 95 -0.71 0.32 2.55
N ALA A 96 -0.62 1.47 3.22
CA ALA A 96 -1.20 2.73 2.76
C ALA A 96 -0.17 3.49 1.91
N PRO A 97 -0.38 3.68 0.59
CA PRO A 97 0.63 4.21 -0.29
C PRO A 97 0.74 5.74 -0.21
N ALA A 98 1.96 6.24 -0.36
CA ALA A 98 2.22 7.68 -0.40
C ALA A 98 1.41 8.41 -1.50
N GLY A 99 1.10 7.73 -2.61
CA GLY A 99 0.33 8.29 -3.74
C GLY A 99 -1.09 8.72 -3.37
N ASP A 100 -1.64 8.17 -2.30
CA ASP A 100 -3.03 8.41 -1.87
C ASP A 100 -3.14 9.63 -0.94
N ASN A 101 -2.00 10.21 -0.57
CA ASN A 101 -1.86 11.24 0.45
C ASN A 101 -1.36 12.57 -0.12
N LYS A 102 -1.71 12.86 -1.39
CA LYS A 102 -1.20 14.00 -2.15
C LYS A 102 -1.59 15.36 -1.57
N ILE A 103 -2.75 15.43 -0.91
CA ILE A 103 -3.27 16.65 -0.29
C ILE A 103 -2.50 17.11 0.96
N SER A 104 -1.73 16.24 1.62
CA SER A 104 -1.03 16.57 2.86
C SER A 104 0.37 15.95 2.93
N GLU A 105 1.39 16.81 3.03
CA GLU A 105 2.77 16.38 3.24
C GLU A 105 2.94 15.58 4.53
N GLN A 106 2.20 15.95 5.58
CA GLN A 106 2.22 15.22 6.84
C GLN A 106 1.62 13.82 6.68
N ALA A 107 0.42 13.69 6.08
CA ALA A 107 -0.18 12.37 5.85
C ALA A 107 0.74 11.48 5.01
N MET A 108 1.36 12.07 3.97
CA MET A 108 2.31 11.35 3.14
C MET A 108 3.55 10.92 3.94
N ALA A 109 4.12 11.78 4.76
CA ALA A 109 5.27 11.45 5.60
C ALA A 109 4.95 10.36 6.64
N GLU A 110 3.73 10.33 7.17
CA GLU A 110 3.27 9.29 8.10
C GLU A 110 3.19 7.92 7.41
N THR A 111 2.90 7.84 6.10
CA THR A 111 2.98 6.56 5.36
C THR A 111 4.39 5.97 5.28
N PHE A 112 5.42 6.77 5.57
CA PHE A 112 6.82 6.32 5.62
C PHE A 112 7.25 5.82 6.99
N TYR A 113 6.36 5.82 8.00
CA TYR A 113 6.63 5.11 9.24
C TYR A 113 6.68 3.62 9.00
N LEU A 114 7.69 2.95 9.58
CA LEU A 114 7.89 1.51 9.41
C LEU A 114 6.74 0.66 9.99
N SER A 115 5.83 1.26 10.77
CA SER A 115 4.56 0.65 11.19
C SER A 115 3.59 0.37 10.04
N ASN A 116 3.71 1.10 8.91
CA ASN A 116 2.94 0.92 7.68
C ASN A 116 3.66 0.00 6.66
N ILE A 117 4.84 -0.51 7.00
CA ILE A 117 5.75 -1.14 6.03
C ILE A 117 5.87 -2.65 6.26
N VAL A 118 5.95 -3.38 5.15
CA VAL A 118 6.31 -4.80 5.12
C VAL A 118 7.52 -5.04 4.21
N PRO A 119 8.31 -6.10 4.44
CA PRO A 119 9.28 -6.58 3.47
C PRO A 119 8.57 -7.08 2.20
N GLN A 120 8.72 -6.35 1.10
CA GLN A 120 8.01 -6.66 -0.15
C GLN A 120 8.97 -6.92 -1.30
N ASN A 121 8.68 -7.92 -2.13
CA ASN A 121 9.46 -8.21 -3.33
C ASN A 121 9.52 -6.97 -4.23
N TYR A 122 10.71 -6.63 -4.74
CA TYR A 122 10.92 -5.39 -5.51
C TYR A 122 10.05 -5.30 -6.76
N GLU A 123 9.90 -6.40 -7.49
CA GLU A 123 9.11 -6.45 -8.72
C GLU A 123 7.61 -6.43 -8.42
N ASN A 124 7.19 -7.07 -7.33
CA ASN A 124 5.82 -6.98 -6.84
C ASN A 124 5.45 -5.54 -6.46
N ASN A 125 6.27 -4.89 -5.61
CA ASN A 125 6.07 -3.53 -5.13
C ASN A 125 6.03 -2.52 -6.27
N ALA A 126 6.99 -2.59 -7.20
CA ALA A 126 7.07 -1.66 -8.32
C ALA A 126 6.14 -2.01 -9.50
N GLY A 127 5.58 -3.23 -9.53
CA GLY A 127 4.79 -3.78 -10.62
C GLY A 127 3.33 -4.01 -10.24
N PHE A 128 2.95 -5.27 -10.01
CA PHE A 128 1.55 -5.67 -9.81
C PHE A 128 0.88 -4.95 -8.63
N TRP A 129 1.57 -4.82 -7.48
CA TRP A 129 1.01 -4.13 -6.31
C TRP A 129 0.75 -2.65 -6.58
N ASN A 130 1.70 -1.96 -7.22
CA ASN A 130 1.52 -0.58 -7.65
C ASN A 130 0.38 -0.43 -8.67
N ARG A 131 0.20 -1.38 -9.62
CA ARG A 131 -0.96 -1.39 -10.53
C ARG A 131 -2.28 -1.51 -9.76
N LEU A 132 -2.34 -2.36 -8.73
CA LEU A 132 -3.50 -2.48 -7.86
C LEU A 132 -3.76 -1.20 -7.04
N GLU A 133 -2.72 -0.55 -6.51
CA GLU A 133 -2.84 0.76 -5.87
C GLU A 133 -3.34 1.83 -6.85
N MET A 134 -2.90 1.79 -8.12
CA MET A 134 -3.39 2.70 -9.17
C MET A 134 -4.86 2.46 -9.47
N TYR A 135 -5.30 1.20 -9.53
CA TYR A 135 -6.70 0.85 -9.68
C TYR A 135 -7.57 1.39 -8.52
N CYS A 136 -7.10 1.29 -7.28
CA CYS A 136 -7.80 1.87 -6.12
C CYS A 136 -8.04 3.39 -6.27
N ARG A 137 -7.06 4.11 -6.82
CA ARG A 137 -7.19 5.54 -7.14
C ARG A 137 -8.11 5.79 -8.33
N GLU A 138 -8.11 4.92 -9.33
CA GLU A 138 -8.98 5.03 -10.50
C GLU A 138 -10.46 4.89 -10.12
N LEU A 139 -10.77 4.01 -9.16
CA LEU A 139 -12.13 3.86 -8.62
C LEU A 139 -12.72 5.19 -8.12
N THR A 140 -11.91 6.14 -7.63
CA THR A 140 -12.44 7.43 -7.16
C THR A 140 -13.01 8.32 -8.29
N GLN A 141 -12.84 7.92 -9.55
CA GLN A 141 -13.48 8.58 -10.70
C GLN A 141 -14.94 8.13 -10.89
N SER A 142 -15.26 6.91 -10.45
CA SER A 142 -16.60 6.30 -10.59
C SER A 142 -17.35 6.18 -9.26
N PHE A 143 -16.62 6.21 -8.15
CA PHE A 143 -17.13 6.08 -6.79
C PHE A 143 -16.71 7.30 -5.96
N ALA A 144 -17.67 7.87 -5.21
CA ALA A 144 -17.40 9.02 -4.35
C ALA A 144 -16.43 8.68 -3.21
N ASP A 145 -16.60 7.48 -2.63
CA ASP A 145 -15.86 7.03 -1.47
C ASP A 145 -15.31 5.61 -1.70
N VAL A 146 -14.03 5.42 -1.44
CA VAL A 146 -13.36 4.12 -1.54
C VAL A 146 -12.57 3.87 -0.26
N TRP A 147 -12.92 2.83 0.49
CA TRP A 147 -12.16 2.36 1.65
C TRP A 147 -11.29 1.19 1.24
N VAL A 148 -10.03 1.24 1.66
CA VAL A 148 -9.06 0.20 1.33
C VAL A 148 -8.46 -0.31 2.63
N ILE A 149 -8.40 -1.64 2.80
CA ILE A 149 -7.68 -2.29 3.90
C ILE A 149 -6.62 -3.20 3.28
N SER A 150 -5.36 -2.99 3.65
CA SER A 150 -4.23 -3.78 3.15
C SER A 150 -3.45 -4.42 4.30
N GLY A 151 -2.82 -5.56 4.07
CA GLY A 151 -1.93 -6.16 5.06
C GLY A 151 -1.17 -7.39 4.58
N PRO A 152 -0.25 -7.90 5.42
CA PRO A 152 0.49 -9.13 5.18
C PRO A 152 -0.27 -10.40 5.55
N LEU A 153 0.05 -11.51 4.88
CA LEU A 153 -0.38 -12.87 5.22
C LEU A 153 0.80 -13.85 5.26
N LEU A 154 0.69 -14.81 6.17
CA LEU A 154 1.59 -15.96 6.30
C LEU A 154 0.78 -17.24 6.05
N LEU A 155 0.68 -17.63 4.78
CA LEU A 155 -0.14 -18.75 4.34
C LEU A 155 0.66 -20.06 4.35
N PRO A 156 0.04 -21.20 4.71
CA PRO A 156 0.71 -22.48 4.73
C PRO A 156 0.92 -23.02 3.32
N GLN A 157 2.02 -23.73 3.13
CA GLN A 157 2.27 -24.59 1.97
C GLN A 157 1.92 -26.03 2.35
N THR A 158 1.39 -26.79 1.40
CA THR A 158 1.04 -28.20 1.58
C THR A 158 2.11 -29.07 0.93
N SER A 159 2.75 -29.93 1.73
CA SER A 159 3.76 -30.89 1.26
C SER A 159 3.10 -32.09 0.56
N GLU A 160 3.91 -32.92 -0.11
CA GLU A 160 3.42 -34.14 -0.80
C GLU A 160 2.71 -35.13 0.14
N ASP A 161 3.10 -35.18 1.42
CA ASP A 161 2.48 -36.03 2.45
C ASP A 161 1.17 -35.45 3.04
N GLY A 162 0.72 -34.30 2.53
CA GLY A 162 -0.47 -33.59 3.01
C GLY A 162 -0.24 -32.74 4.26
N SER A 163 0.98 -32.73 4.83
CA SER A 163 1.31 -31.83 5.95
C SER A 163 1.27 -30.38 5.50
N ARG A 164 0.79 -29.49 6.38
CA ARG A 164 0.71 -28.04 6.12
C ARG A 164 1.65 -27.29 7.03
N THR A 165 2.56 -26.52 6.44
CA THR A 165 3.59 -25.76 7.16
C THR A 165 3.56 -24.30 6.72
N VAL A 166 3.65 -23.38 7.69
CA VAL A 166 3.89 -21.97 7.42
C VAL A 166 5.39 -21.71 7.56
N SER A 167 6.03 -21.27 6.48
CA SER A 167 7.45 -20.91 6.45
C SER A 167 7.61 -19.52 5.87
N TYR A 168 8.42 -18.68 6.53
CA TYR A 168 8.69 -17.31 6.11
C TYR A 168 10.05 -16.85 6.62
N GLN A 169 10.66 -15.91 5.90
CA GLN A 169 11.95 -15.35 6.25
C GLN A 169 11.80 -14.27 7.35
N LEU A 170 12.80 -14.17 8.22
CA LEU A 170 13.02 -13.03 9.11
C LEU A 170 14.21 -12.24 8.57
N ILE A 171 14.12 -10.90 8.56
CA ILE A 171 15.20 -10.02 8.10
C ILE A 171 15.65 -9.07 9.20
N GLY A 172 16.93 -8.69 9.15
CA GLY A 172 17.51 -7.74 10.08
C GLY A 172 17.86 -8.35 11.44
N LYS A 173 18.24 -7.47 12.38
CA LYS A 173 18.54 -7.88 13.77
C LYS A 173 17.26 -7.97 14.61
N ASP A 174 16.22 -7.26 14.18
CA ASP A 174 14.95 -7.15 14.88
C ASP A 174 13.90 -8.16 14.38
N ASP A 175 14.34 -9.13 13.56
CA ASP A 175 13.54 -10.25 13.05
C ASP A 175 12.21 -9.82 12.40
N VAL A 176 12.29 -8.88 11.44
CA VAL A 176 11.10 -8.41 10.71
C VAL A 176 10.59 -9.53 9.81
N ALA A 177 9.31 -9.89 9.95
CA ALA A 177 8.72 -10.98 9.20
C ALA A 177 8.44 -10.61 7.73
N VAL A 178 8.92 -11.45 6.82
CA VAL A 178 8.62 -11.34 5.39
C VAL A 178 7.29 -12.05 5.10
N PRO A 179 6.23 -11.35 4.65
CA PRO A 179 4.98 -12.00 4.31
C PRO A 179 5.10 -12.91 3.10
N THR A 180 4.34 -14.01 3.10
CA THR A 180 4.19 -14.90 1.94
C THR A 180 3.28 -14.28 0.89
N HIS A 181 2.24 -13.57 1.34
CA HIS A 181 1.21 -12.95 0.52
C HIS A 181 0.84 -11.59 1.09
N LEU A 182 0.26 -10.74 0.27
CA LEU A 182 -0.35 -9.48 0.66
C LEU A 182 -1.84 -9.57 0.32
N TYR A 183 -2.68 -8.93 1.12
CA TYR A 183 -4.09 -8.79 0.81
C TYR A 183 -4.48 -7.34 0.65
N LYS A 184 -5.52 -7.10 -0.15
CA LYS A 184 -6.22 -5.83 -0.22
C LYS A 184 -7.72 -6.07 -0.29
N ILE A 185 -8.48 -5.35 0.54
CA ILE A 185 -9.93 -5.30 0.50
C ILE A 185 -10.32 -3.90 0.08
N ILE A 186 -11.19 -3.82 -0.91
CA ILE A 186 -11.69 -2.56 -1.47
C ILE A 186 -13.19 -2.55 -1.25
N LEU A 187 -13.68 -1.54 -0.54
CA LEU A 187 -15.10 -1.23 -0.40
C LEU A 187 -15.36 0.10 -1.09
N ALA A 188 -16.26 0.14 -2.06
CA ALA A 188 -16.55 1.33 -2.85
C ALA A 188 -18.04 1.70 -2.74
N GLN A 189 -18.31 2.99 -2.61
CA GLN A 189 -19.64 3.57 -2.55
C GLN A 189 -19.79 4.62 -3.65
N LYS A 190 -20.82 4.45 -4.50
CA LYS A 190 -20.98 5.27 -5.71
C LYS A 190 -21.29 6.72 -5.36
N ASP A 191 -22.23 6.93 -4.45
CA ASP A 191 -22.57 8.24 -3.91
C ASP A 191 -22.90 8.10 -2.41
N SER A 192 -22.68 9.16 -1.64
CA SER A 192 -22.89 9.13 -0.18
C SER A 192 -24.37 9.01 0.23
N SER A 193 -25.32 9.11 -0.72
CA SER A 193 -26.75 8.89 -0.52
C SER A 193 -27.23 7.47 -0.86
N SER A 194 -26.37 6.65 -1.47
CA SER A 194 -26.66 5.31 -1.95
C SER A 194 -26.19 4.30 -0.91
N ASP A 195 -27.11 3.45 -0.45
CA ASP A 195 -26.77 2.31 0.40
C ASP A 195 -26.09 1.16 -0.38
N SER A 196 -26.05 1.22 -1.72
CA SER A 196 -25.38 0.21 -2.54
C SER A 196 -23.86 0.33 -2.40
N LEU A 197 -23.26 -0.72 -1.84
CA LEU A 197 -21.83 -0.89 -1.69
C LEU A 197 -21.31 -1.98 -2.63
N ALA A 198 -20.06 -1.85 -3.05
CA ALA A 198 -19.35 -2.85 -3.83
C ALA A 198 -18.07 -3.26 -3.11
N LEU A 199 -17.82 -4.56 -2.97
CA LEU A 199 -16.66 -5.08 -2.25
C LEU A 199 -15.88 -6.10 -3.09
N GLY A 200 -14.56 -5.98 -3.07
CA GLY A 200 -13.63 -6.96 -3.60
C GLY A 200 -12.51 -7.24 -2.60
N ALA A 201 -12.20 -8.53 -2.38
CA ALA A 201 -11.07 -8.96 -1.56
C ALA A 201 -10.07 -9.72 -2.44
N PHE A 202 -8.80 -9.34 -2.35
CA PHE A 202 -7.74 -9.87 -3.21
C PHE A 202 -6.56 -10.34 -2.38
N VAL A 203 -5.97 -11.49 -2.74
CA VAL A 203 -4.78 -12.05 -2.09
C VAL A 203 -3.74 -12.36 -3.15
N VAL A 204 -2.60 -11.67 -3.09
CA VAL A 204 -1.52 -11.78 -4.07
C VAL A 204 -0.26 -12.33 -3.41
N PRO A 205 0.52 -13.21 -4.08
CA PRO A 205 1.80 -13.65 -3.54
C PRO A 205 2.80 -12.49 -3.46
N ASN A 206 3.66 -12.50 -2.44
CA ASN A 206 4.77 -11.55 -2.30
C ASN A 206 5.95 -11.96 -3.20
N ALA A 207 5.67 -12.05 -4.50
CA ALA A 207 6.57 -12.50 -5.55
C ALA A 207 6.30 -11.70 -6.84
N PRO A 208 7.19 -11.76 -7.86
CA PRO A 208 6.93 -11.15 -9.16
C PRO A 208 5.65 -11.71 -9.78
N ILE A 209 4.80 -10.83 -10.32
CA ILE A 209 3.58 -11.18 -11.05
C ILE A 209 3.55 -10.37 -12.35
N GLY A 210 3.42 -11.07 -13.48
CA GLY A 210 3.44 -10.50 -14.83
C GLY A 210 2.18 -9.74 -15.22
N PHE A 211 2.15 -9.28 -16.48
CA PHE A 211 0.99 -8.61 -17.08
C PHE A 211 -0.03 -9.58 -17.67
N ASP A 212 0.31 -10.87 -17.75
CA ASP A 212 -0.52 -11.97 -18.21
C ASP A 212 -1.54 -12.43 -17.16
N HIS A 213 -1.42 -11.98 -15.92
CA HIS A 213 -2.36 -12.25 -14.83
C HIS A 213 -3.34 -11.08 -14.60
N GLN A 214 -4.62 -11.42 -14.53
CA GLN A 214 -5.71 -10.49 -14.22
C GLN A 214 -5.94 -10.38 -12.70
N LEU A 215 -6.51 -9.26 -12.24
CA LEU A 215 -6.79 -9.07 -10.81
C LEU A 215 -7.78 -10.09 -10.26
N THR A 216 -8.77 -10.48 -11.07
CA THR A 216 -9.82 -11.44 -10.72
C THR A 216 -9.28 -12.84 -10.42
N GLU A 217 -8.11 -13.22 -10.95
CA GLU A 217 -7.42 -14.48 -10.60
C GLU A 217 -6.99 -14.53 -9.13
N PHE A 218 -6.81 -13.36 -8.51
CA PHE A 218 -6.42 -13.21 -7.11
C PHE A 218 -7.60 -12.86 -6.19
N GLN A 219 -8.82 -12.79 -6.74
CA GLN A 219 -10.01 -12.50 -5.96
C GLN A 219 -10.37 -13.69 -5.08
N VAL A 220 -10.68 -13.42 -3.81
CA VAL A 220 -11.13 -14.42 -2.84
C VAL A 220 -12.43 -13.96 -2.20
N SER A 221 -13.15 -14.88 -1.57
CA SER A 221 -14.30 -14.50 -0.74
C SER A 221 -13.81 -13.73 0.50
N LEU A 222 -14.64 -12.81 1.02
CA LEU A 222 -14.32 -12.09 2.25
C LEU A 222 -14.09 -13.07 3.41
N SER A 223 -14.97 -14.08 3.54
CA SER A 223 -14.87 -15.11 4.58
C SER A 223 -13.58 -15.93 4.52
N ASP A 224 -13.08 -16.25 3.32
CA ASP A 224 -11.80 -16.95 3.20
C ASP A 224 -10.64 -16.04 3.63
N LEU A 225 -10.68 -14.76 3.28
CA LEU A 225 -9.67 -13.80 3.73
C LEU A 225 -9.70 -13.59 5.26
N GLU A 226 -10.89 -13.52 5.86
CA GLU A 226 -11.06 -13.47 7.31
C GLU A 226 -10.48 -14.72 7.98
N ARG A 227 -10.75 -15.92 7.42
CA ARG A 227 -10.17 -17.18 7.89
C ARG A 227 -8.65 -17.19 7.78
N MET A 228 -8.10 -16.66 6.68
CA MET A 228 -6.65 -16.61 6.44
C MET A 228 -5.93 -15.61 7.36
N SER A 229 -6.56 -14.47 7.65
CA SER A 229 -5.97 -13.36 8.40
C SER A 229 -6.25 -13.42 9.90
N GLY A 230 -7.32 -14.08 10.33
CA GLY A 230 -7.83 -14.02 11.70
C GLY A 230 -8.44 -12.67 12.06
N LEU A 231 -8.91 -11.91 11.06
CA LEU A 231 -9.54 -10.60 11.22
C LEU A 231 -11.00 -10.66 10.76
N THR A 232 -11.82 -9.71 11.24
CA THR A 232 -13.15 -9.44 10.70
C THR A 232 -13.12 -8.06 10.05
N PHE A 233 -13.52 -7.96 8.78
CA PHE A 233 -13.43 -6.72 8.03
C PHE A 233 -14.81 -6.11 7.82
N PHE A 234 -14.90 -4.79 7.98
CA PHE A 234 -16.15 -4.05 7.83
C PHE A 234 -17.34 -4.72 8.55
N PRO A 235 -17.27 -4.96 9.88
CA PRO A 235 -18.31 -5.70 10.62
C PRO A 235 -19.69 -5.03 10.57
N ALA A 236 -19.75 -3.72 10.27
CA ALA A 236 -21.00 -3.00 10.04
C ALA A 236 -21.62 -3.21 8.64
N VAL A 237 -20.88 -3.81 7.71
CA VAL A 237 -21.31 -4.06 6.31
C VAL A 237 -21.84 -5.46 6.12
N GLU A 238 -21.37 -6.46 6.87
CA GLU A 238 -21.85 -7.86 6.77
C GLU A 238 -23.36 -8.02 7.00
N GLN A 239 -23.99 -7.07 7.69
CA GLN A 239 -25.43 -7.09 7.97
C GLN A 239 -26.28 -6.47 6.84
N ARG A 240 -25.68 -6.02 5.72
CA ARG A 240 -26.41 -5.39 4.62
C ARG A 240 -26.84 -6.40 3.57
N GLU A 241 -28.09 -6.29 3.12
CA GLU A 241 -28.67 -7.19 2.10
C GLU A 241 -28.13 -6.93 0.67
N GLU A 242 -27.58 -5.75 0.38
CA GLU A 242 -27.19 -5.33 -0.98
C GLU A 242 -25.68 -5.10 -1.17
N LEU A 243 -24.83 -6.01 -0.68
CA LEU A 243 -23.40 -5.96 -0.97
C LEU A 243 -23.11 -6.59 -2.35
N LYS A 244 -22.68 -5.77 -3.31
CA LYS A 244 -22.30 -6.24 -4.66
C LYS A 244 -20.83 -6.64 -4.71
N ASN A 245 -20.49 -7.58 -5.59
CA ASN A 245 -19.10 -7.84 -5.93
C ASN A 245 -18.55 -6.67 -6.74
N LEU A 246 -17.39 -6.13 -6.33
CA LEU A 246 -16.72 -5.04 -7.03
C LEU A 246 -16.46 -5.35 -8.50
N CYS A 247 -16.01 -6.56 -8.82
CA CYS A 247 -15.68 -6.95 -10.19
C CYS A 247 -16.90 -7.26 -11.06
N ASP A 248 -18.11 -7.25 -10.48
CA ASP A 248 -19.36 -7.33 -11.25
C ASP A 248 -19.87 -5.92 -11.63
N VAL A 249 -19.48 -4.89 -10.87
CA VAL A 249 -19.95 -3.50 -11.05
C VAL A 249 -18.89 -2.57 -11.62
N ASP A 250 -17.63 -2.97 -11.56
CA ASP A 250 -16.46 -2.31 -12.14
C ASP A 250 -15.56 -3.36 -12.81
N SER A 251 -14.69 -2.92 -13.72
CA SER A 251 -13.84 -3.78 -14.55
C SER A 251 -12.89 -4.70 -13.78
N CYS A 252 -12.40 -4.28 -12.60
CA CYS A 252 -11.23 -4.91 -11.96
C CYS A 252 -10.03 -5.07 -12.92
N GLU A 253 -9.94 -4.25 -13.96
CA GLU A 253 -8.85 -4.30 -14.93
C GLU A 253 -7.69 -3.42 -14.48
N LEU A 254 -6.54 -4.05 -14.21
CA LEU A 254 -5.31 -3.32 -13.94
C LEU A 254 -4.72 -2.78 -15.25
N MET A 255 -4.01 -1.65 -15.17
CA MET A 255 -3.30 -1.10 -16.33
C MET A 255 -2.48 -2.17 -17.07
N ASP A 256 -2.69 -2.25 -18.38
CA ASP A 256 -1.91 -3.13 -19.24
C ASP A 256 -0.43 -2.69 -19.33
N PHE A 257 0.39 -3.52 -19.98
CA PHE A 257 1.82 -3.25 -20.16
C PHE A 257 2.09 -1.90 -20.81
N ARG A 258 1.30 -1.51 -21.81
CA ARG A 258 1.49 -0.27 -22.57
C ARG A 258 1.17 0.94 -21.71
N ARG A 259 -0.03 1.00 -21.11
CA ARG A 259 -0.50 2.06 -20.22
C ARG A 259 0.43 2.23 -19.02
N PHE A 260 0.82 1.11 -18.39
CA PHE A 260 1.72 1.15 -17.24
C PHE A 260 3.12 1.67 -17.62
N THR A 261 3.68 1.22 -18.75
CA THR A 261 5.00 1.67 -19.21
C THR A 261 5.00 3.16 -19.59
N LEU A 262 3.92 3.64 -20.21
CA LEU A 262 3.73 5.08 -20.48
C LEU A 262 3.68 5.88 -19.18
N TYR A 263 2.89 5.44 -18.20
CA TYR A 263 2.79 6.08 -16.89
C TYR A 263 4.15 6.17 -16.17
N ILE A 264 4.87 5.05 -16.08
CA ILE A 264 6.20 5.01 -15.44
C ILE A 264 7.19 5.90 -16.19
N SER A 265 7.14 5.90 -17.52
CA SER A 265 8.01 6.76 -18.34
C SER A 265 7.74 8.23 -18.12
N GLY A 266 6.48 8.65 -18.02
CA GLY A 266 6.11 10.03 -17.66
C GLY A 266 6.72 10.46 -16.33
N ARG A 267 6.66 9.59 -15.31
CA ARG A 267 7.31 9.87 -14.00
C ARG A 267 8.83 9.97 -14.12
N LYS A 268 9.47 9.07 -14.90
CA LYS A 268 10.91 9.13 -15.16
C LYS A 268 11.28 10.46 -15.86
N VAL A 269 10.52 10.87 -16.87
CA VAL A 269 10.71 12.14 -17.60
C VAL A 269 10.65 13.32 -16.64
N ALA A 270 9.58 13.44 -15.84
CA ALA A 270 9.43 14.54 -14.88
C ALA A 270 10.62 14.65 -13.90
N SER A 271 11.19 13.50 -13.52
CA SER A 271 12.33 13.41 -12.59
C SER A 271 13.72 13.51 -13.24
N ALA A 272 13.81 13.54 -14.58
CA ALA A 272 15.08 13.53 -15.29
C ALA A 272 15.91 14.79 -14.98
N ARG A 273 17.21 14.60 -14.74
CA ARG A 273 18.15 15.68 -14.39
C ARG A 273 19.16 16.02 -15.48
N THR A 274 19.25 15.19 -16.52
CA THR A 274 20.22 15.37 -17.62
C THR A 274 19.57 15.03 -18.94
N MET A 275 20.02 15.70 -20.01
CA MET A 275 19.54 15.45 -21.37
C MET A 275 19.73 13.98 -21.78
N ALA A 276 20.90 13.40 -21.49
CA ALA A 276 21.18 11.99 -21.77
C ALA A 276 20.19 11.03 -21.08
N ARG A 277 19.79 11.31 -19.83
CA ARG A 277 18.79 10.48 -19.15
C ARG A 277 17.41 10.64 -19.78
N LEU A 278 17.05 11.87 -20.15
CA LEU A 278 15.77 12.18 -20.79
C LEU A 278 15.63 11.44 -22.15
N GLU A 279 16.66 11.47 -22.98
CA GLU A 279 16.68 10.77 -24.28
C GLU A 279 16.69 9.24 -24.13
N LYS A 280 17.41 8.73 -23.12
CA LYS A 280 17.41 7.30 -22.80
C LYS A 280 16.01 6.78 -22.49
N ILE A 281 15.17 7.54 -21.78
CA ILE A 281 13.79 7.13 -21.46
C ILE A 281 12.95 6.97 -22.74
N MET A 282 13.09 7.88 -23.70
CA MET A 282 12.37 7.78 -24.98
C MET A 282 12.88 6.62 -25.84
N THR A 283 14.18 6.31 -25.75
CA THR A 283 14.77 5.15 -26.41
C THR A 283 14.25 3.84 -25.80
N GLU A 284 14.22 3.74 -24.46
CA GLU A 284 13.63 2.59 -23.74
C GLU A 284 12.16 2.33 -24.17
N LEU A 285 11.36 3.39 -24.36
CA LEU A 285 9.98 3.26 -24.86
C LEU A 285 9.90 2.76 -26.31
N LYS A 286 10.77 3.27 -27.18
CA LYS A 286 10.83 2.85 -28.58
C LYS A 286 11.25 1.39 -28.70
N ASP A 287 12.23 0.96 -27.90
CA ASP A 287 12.71 -0.43 -27.86
C ASP A 287 11.62 -1.38 -27.34
N ALA A 288 10.75 -0.89 -26.45
CA ALA A 288 9.56 -1.62 -26.00
C ALA A 288 8.41 -1.61 -27.03
N GLY A 289 8.58 -0.99 -28.20
CA GLY A 289 7.55 -0.88 -29.24
C GLY A 289 6.38 0.04 -28.88
N ILE A 290 6.56 0.96 -27.93
CA ILE A 290 5.50 1.83 -27.42
C ILE A 290 5.68 3.26 -27.94
N THR A 291 4.66 3.76 -28.65
CA THR A 291 4.59 5.16 -29.06
C THR A 291 4.10 6.03 -27.89
N PRO A 292 4.80 7.14 -27.56
CA PRO A 292 4.34 8.12 -26.58
C PRO A 292 2.97 8.69 -26.95
N ASP A 293 2.12 8.91 -25.96
CA ASP A 293 0.87 9.68 -26.14
C ASP A 293 1.15 11.19 -26.17
N GLU A 294 0.11 11.99 -26.40
CA GLU A 294 0.19 13.45 -26.47
C GLU A 294 0.67 14.06 -25.15
N TYR A 295 0.23 13.51 -24.02
CA TYR A 295 0.63 13.95 -22.69
C TYR A 295 2.13 13.75 -22.47
N LEU A 296 2.63 12.54 -22.69
CA LEU A 296 4.03 12.21 -22.51
C LEU A 296 4.94 12.98 -23.47
N SER A 297 4.48 13.17 -24.71
CA SER A 297 5.20 13.97 -25.71
C SER A 297 5.34 15.43 -25.26
N SER A 298 4.26 16.01 -24.75
CA SER A 298 4.25 17.38 -24.22
C SER A 298 5.17 17.52 -23.01
N LEU A 299 5.09 16.59 -22.06
CA LEU A 299 5.94 16.54 -20.86
C LEU A 299 7.43 16.40 -21.21
N TYR A 300 7.75 15.57 -22.20
CA TYR A 300 9.12 15.40 -22.69
C TYR A 300 9.66 16.71 -23.28
N LEU A 301 8.88 17.40 -24.13
CA LEU A 301 9.30 18.66 -24.75
C LEU A 301 9.50 19.77 -23.71
N GLU A 302 8.62 19.86 -22.72
CA GLU A 302 8.76 20.80 -21.61
C GLU A 302 10.04 20.52 -20.82
N LYS A 303 10.27 19.26 -20.42
CA LYS A 303 11.47 18.88 -19.66
C LYS A 303 12.76 19.10 -20.45
N LYS A 304 12.72 18.86 -21.76
CA LYS A 304 13.85 19.10 -22.66
C LYS A 304 14.26 20.57 -22.70
N ARG A 305 13.28 21.48 -22.76
CA ARG A 305 13.53 22.93 -22.68
C ARG A 305 14.14 23.33 -21.33
N GLU A 306 13.56 22.86 -20.23
CA GLU A 306 14.07 23.13 -18.87
C GLU A 306 15.54 22.72 -18.70
N LEU A 307 15.92 21.53 -19.19
CA LEU A 307 17.29 21.04 -19.09
C LEU A 307 18.27 21.80 -19.99
N ALA A 308 17.85 22.19 -21.19
CA ALA A 308 18.68 22.99 -22.09
C ALA A 308 18.98 24.38 -21.50
N GLU A 309 17.97 25.06 -20.93
CA GLU A 309 18.14 26.36 -20.28
C GLU A 309 19.09 26.30 -19.08
N LYS A 310 19.03 25.21 -18.30
CA LYS A 310 19.95 24.95 -17.19
C LYS A 310 21.39 24.76 -17.66
N GLU A 311 21.61 23.96 -18.70
CA GLU A 311 22.95 23.75 -19.27
C GLU A 311 23.54 25.04 -19.87
N GLU A 312 22.70 25.93 -20.43
CA GLU A 312 23.16 27.24 -20.91
C GLU A 312 23.52 28.21 -19.78
N HIS A 313 22.76 28.20 -18.68
CA HIS A 313 23.08 29.01 -17.49
C HIS A 313 24.37 28.55 -16.81
N GLU A 314 24.58 27.23 -16.68
CA GLU A 314 25.82 26.68 -16.10
C GLU A 314 27.06 26.95 -16.97
N LYS A 315 26.90 27.21 -18.27
CA LYS A 315 27.99 27.55 -19.20
C LYS A 315 28.33 29.05 -19.26
N LYS A 316 27.55 29.93 -18.62
CA LYS A 316 27.86 31.36 -18.47
C LYS A 316 28.27 31.63 -17.02
N PRO A 317 29.57 31.57 -16.66
CA PRO A 317 30.00 32.00 -15.34
C PRO A 317 29.70 33.50 -15.19
N GLU A 318 29.18 33.89 -14.02
CA GLU A 318 28.94 35.28 -13.63
C GLU A 318 30.22 36.11 -13.91
N GLN A 319 30.07 37.15 -14.73
CA GLN A 319 31.08 38.21 -14.93
C GLN A 319 30.99 39.23 -13.81
#